data_AF-A0A961YNZ5-F1
#
_entry.id   AF-A0A961YNZ5-F1
#
_cell.length_a   1.000
_cell.length_b   1.000
_cell.length_c   1.000
_cell.angle_alpha   90.00
_cell.angle_beta   90.00
_cell.angle_gamma   90.00
#
_symmetry.space_group_name_H-M   'P 1'
#
loop_
_entity.id
_entity.type
_entity.pdbx_description
1 polymer ?
#
loop_
_entity_poly.entity_id
_entity_poly.type
_entity_poly.pdbx_seq_one_letter_code
_entity_poly.pdbx_strand_id
1 'polypeptide(L)'
;GLAMGFSEIARTGDLVILGQFNPDRESALATALIESVLFDSGRPLLVVPYIGGHDGIPKRPLIAWDASAPSARAANDSFALLDEAESVEVVTVDLGKDLTRIEKSGASLVRVMNRRGIKARYHVIPSGGLSAANALLSHASDVGADLVVMGGYSHSRMREIILGGATREILATMTVPVMMAH
;
A
#
# COMPACT_ATOMS: atom_id res chain seq x y z
N GLY A 1 19.75 -18.06 -3.03
CA GLY A 1 19.19 -17.96 -1.66
C GLY A 1 17.67 -17.96 -1.74
N LEU A 2 16.99 -18.30 -0.65
CA LEU A 2 15.53 -18.50 -0.64
C LEU A 2 14.75 -17.30 -1.20
N ALA A 3 15.15 -16.07 -0.87
CA ALA A 3 14.52 -14.84 -1.38
C ALA A 3 14.65 -14.68 -2.92
N MET A 4 15.79 -15.04 -3.52
CA MET A 4 15.96 -14.96 -4.99
C MET A 4 15.07 -15.99 -5.70
N GLY A 5 14.99 -17.22 -5.18
CA GLY A 5 14.09 -18.23 -5.76
C GLY A 5 12.61 -17.81 -5.60
N PHE A 6 12.29 -17.11 -4.52
CA PHE A 6 10.94 -16.58 -4.29
C PHE A 6 10.57 -15.49 -5.31
N SER A 7 11.45 -14.53 -5.58
CA SER A 7 11.17 -13.48 -6.57
C SER A 7 11.15 -14.02 -8.00
N GLU A 8 11.95 -15.04 -8.34
CA GLU A 8 11.89 -15.73 -9.63
C GLU A 8 10.53 -16.38 -9.88
N ILE A 9 9.99 -17.08 -8.89
CA ILE A 9 8.64 -17.67 -8.96
C ILE A 9 7.58 -16.56 -9.02
N ALA A 10 7.74 -15.50 -8.23
CA ALA A 10 6.78 -14.40 -8.20
C ALA A 10 6.61 -13.72 -9.57
N ARG A 11 7.65 -13.63 -10.41
CA ARG A 11 7.60 -12.96 -11.73
C ARG A 11 6.51 -13.48 -12.67
N THR A 12 6.09 -14.74 -12.51
CA THR A 12 5.08 -15.37 -13.35
C THR A 12 3.67 -15.30 -12.77
N GLY A 13 3.49 -14.76 -11.57
CA GLY A 13 2.20 -14.45 -10.98
C GLY A 13 1.78 -12.99 -11.16
N ASP A 14 0.50 -12.70 -10.94
CA ASP A 14 -0.04 -11.34 -10.97
C ASP A 14 -0.01 -10.66 -9.59
N LEU A 15 0.00 -11.46 -8.50
CA LEU A 15 0.00 -11.00 -7.11
C LEU A 15 0.75 -12.01 -6.24
N VAL A 16 1.60 -11.52 -5.33
CA VAL A 16 2.19 -12.33 -4.26
C VAL A 16 1.40 -12.09 -2.97
N ILE A 17 1.05 -13.16 -2.26
CA ILE A 17 0.34 -13.06 -0.98
C ILE A 17 1.23 -13.65 0.12
N LEU A 18 1.46 -12.87 1.18
CA LEU A 18 2.17 -13.29 2.38
C LEU A 18 1.29 -13.07 3.61
N GLY A 19 1.37 -13.97 4.60
CA GLY A 19 0.88 -13.66 5.93
C GLY A 19 1.80 -12.67 6.63
N GLN A 20 1.24 -11.83 7.50
CA GLN A 20 2.01 -10.93 8.35
C GLN A 20 2.96 -11.75 9.22
N PHE A 21 4.24 -11.41 9.15
CA PHE A 21 5.23 -11.99 10.05
C PHE A 21 4.98 -11.50 11.47
N ASN A 22 5.36 -12.30 12.47
CA ASN A 22 5.19 -11.93 13.88
C ASN A 22 5.84 -10.54 14.14
N PRO A 23 5.06 -9.51 14.50
CA PRO A 23 5.59 -8.16 14.66
C PRO A 23 6.53 -8.02 15.86
N ASP A 24 6.39 -8.89 16.87
CA ASP A 24 7.23 -8.91 18.08
C ASP A 24 8.58 -9.58 17.85
N ARG A 25 8.81 -10.15 16.66
CA ARG A 25 10.06 -10.83 16.31
C ARG A 25 10.65 -10.25 15.03
N GLU A 26 11.78 -9.57 15.15
CA GLU A 26 12.55 -9.21 13.98
C GLU A 26 12.97 -10.47 13.20
N SER A 27 12.65 -10.49 11.91
CA SER A 27 12.96 -11.60 11.02
C SER A 27 13.66 -11.08 9.78
N ALA A 28 14.97 -11.30 9.71
CA ALA A 28 15.75 -10.96 8.51
C ALA A 28 15.21 -11.68 7.26
N LEU A 29 14.65 -12.87 7.43
CA LEU A 29 14.00 -13.62 6.36
C LEU A 29 12.74 -12.92 5.86
N ALA A 30 11.89 -12.41 6.78
CA ALA A 30 10.68 -11.68 6.43
C ALA A 30 11.01 -10.45 5.58
N THR A 31 11.95 -9.64 6.08
CA THR A 31 12.48 -8.47 5.38
C THR A 31 12.99 -8.85 3.98
N ALA A 32 13.85 -9.86 3.90
CA ALA A 32 14.43 -10.29 2.62
C ALA A 32 13.37 -10.79 1.63
N LEU A 33 12.32 -11.48 2.09
CA LEU A 33 11.23 -11.93 1.22
C LEU A 33 10.42 -10.75 0.68
N ILE A 34 9.99 -9.85 1.55
CA ILE A 34 9.24 -8.65 1.17
C ILE A 34 10.04 -7.81 0.18
N GLU A 35 11.32 -7.57 0.46
CA GLU A 35 12.22 -6.81 -0.41
C GLU A 35 12.42 -7.50 -1.76
N SER A 36 12.65 -8.82 -1.77
CA SER A 36 12.81 -9.55 -3.03
C SER A 36 11.57 -9.48 -3.93
N VAL A 37 10.37 -9.48 -3.35
CA VAL A 37 9.14 -9.30 -4.12
C VAL A 37 9.07 -7.88 -4.65
N LEU A 38 9.16 -6.89 -3.77
CA LEU A 38 8.97 -5.49 -4.16
C LEU A 38 10.01 -5.00 -5.16
N PHE A 39 11.28 -5.39 -5.01
CA PHE A 39 12.38 -4.86 -5.81
C PHE A 39 12.84 -5.76 -6.96
N ASP A 40 12.68 -7.09 -6.87
CA ASP A 40 13.25 -8.02 -7.85
C ASP A 40 12.21 -8.81 -8.67
N SER A 41 10.94 -8.81 -8.26
CA SER A 41 9.88 -9.56 -8.95
C SER A 41 9.07 -8.73 -9.96
N GLY A 42 8.96 -7.41 -9.74
CA GLY A 42 8.09 -6.53 -10.52
C GLY A 42 6.59 -6.77 -10.29
N ARG A 43 6.22 -7.50 -9.23
CA ARG A 43 4.84 -7.82 -8.87
C ARG A 43 4.42 -7.17 -7.55
N PRO A 44 3.12 -6.83 -7.41
CA PRO A 44 2.61 -6.35 -6.14
C PRO A 44 2.63 -7.46 -5.08
N LEU A 45 2.75 -7.02 -3.83
CA LEU A 45 2.70 -7.86 -2.63
C LEU A 45 1.48 -7.49 -1.79
N LEU A 46 0.60 -8.44 -1.52
CA LEU A 46 -0.44 -8.34 -0.51
C LEU A 46 0.02 -9.02 0.77
N VAL A 47 0.09 -8.28 1.88
CA VAL A 47 0.33 -8.85 3.20
C VAL A 47 -0.98 -8.92 3.96
N VAL A 48 -1.34 -10.13 4.39
CA VAL A 48 -2.57 -10.40 5.13
C VAL A 48 -2.27 -10.40 6.63
N PRO A 49 -2.91 -9.53 7.43
CA PRO A 49 -2.71 -9.49 8.87
C PRO A 49 -3.07 -10.79 9.58
N TYR A 50 -2.39 -11.07 10.70
CA TYR A 50 -2.69 -12.24 11.54
C TYR A 50 -3.89 -12.00 12.48
N ILE A 51 -4.24 -10.74 12.74
CA ILE A 51 -5.43 -10.31 13.48
C ILE A 51 -6.11 -9.18 12.71
N GLY A 52 -7.43 -9.27 12.59
CA GLY A 52 -8.15 -8.41 11.66
C GLY A 52 -7.91 -8.89 10.24
N GLY A 53 -8.88 -8.67 9.37
CA GLY A 53 -8.98 -9.36 8.10
C GLY A 53 -10.43 -9.76 7.88
N HIS A 54 -10.97 -9.30 6.78
CA HIS A 54 -12.32 -9.58 6.32
C HIS A 54 -12.21 -10.67 5.24
N ASP A 55 -13.10 -11.65 5.34
CA ASP A 55 -13.22 -12.68 4.32
C ASP A 55 -13.75 -12.06 3.01
N GLY A 56 -13.13 -12.43 1.89
CA GLY A 56 -13.62 -12.08 0.56
C GLY A 56 -12.92 -10.89 -0.11
N ILE A 57 -13.57 -10.38 -1.17
CA ILE A 57 -13.05 -9.31 -2.02
C ILE A 57 -13.25 -7.96 -1.32
N PRO A 58 -12.23 -7.08 -1.25
CA PRO A 58 -12.33 -5.75 -0.67
C PRO A 58 -13.49 -4.93 -1.24
N LYS A 59 -14.28 -4.30 -0.36
CA LYS A 59 -15.43 -3.44 -0.67
C LYS A 59 -15.13 -1.96 -0.45
N ARG A 60 -14.20 -1.63 0.44
CA ARG A 60 -13.81 -0.26 0.81
C ARG A 60 -12.29 -0.07 0.77
N PRO A 61 -11.65 -0.17 -0.41
CA PRO A 61 -10.21 0.03 -0.51
C PRO A 61 -9.80 1.48 -0.26
N LEU A 62 -8.70 1.67 0.45
CA LEU A 62 -8.01 2.93 0.63
C LEU A 62 -6.69 2.88 -0.14
N ILE A 63 -6.41 3.89 -0.95
CA ILE A 63 -5.20 4.04 -1.76
C ILE A 63 -4.41 5.23 -1.27
N ALA A 64 -3.24 4.99 -0.68
CA ALA A 64 -2.29 6.02 -0.32
C ALA A 64 -1.66 6.65 -1.57
N TRP A 65 -1.75 7.97 -1.66
CA TRP A 65 -1.32 8.74 -2.83
C TRP A 65 -0.37 9.87 -2.44
N ASP A 66 0.85 9.83 -2.99
CA ASP A 66 1.88 10.87 -2.86
C ASP A 66 2.36 11.38 -4.24
N ALA A 67 1.71 10.94 -5.32
CA ALA A 67 2.08 11.20 -6.72
C ALA A 67 3.49 10.70 -7.12
N SER A 68 4.08 9.77 -6.36
CA SER A 68 5.31 9.06 -6.72
C SER A 68 5.06 7.94 -7.74
N ALA A 69 6.14 7.42 -8.33
CA ALA A 69 6.05 6.26 -9.23
C ALA A 69 5.56 4.98 -8.50
N PRO A 70 6.05 4.65 -7.29
CA PRO A 70 5.52 3.52 -6.54
C PRO A 70 4.03 3.63 -6.20
N SER A 71 3.53 4.81 -5.81
CA SER A 71 2.09 4.97 -5.54
C SER A 71 1.25 4.86 -6.81
N ALA A 72 1.72 5.41 -7.93
CA ALA A 72 1.12 5.20 -9.24
C ALA A 72 1.06 3.71 -9.62
N ARG A 73 2.15 2.97 -9.36
CA ARG A 73 2.21 1.53 -9.63
C ARG A 73 1.26 0.74 -8.74
N ALA A 74 1.27 0.99 -7.43
CA ALA A 74 0.38 0.31 -6.50
C ALA A 74 -1.10 0.57 -6.83
N ALA A 75 -1.46 1.81 -7.14
CA ALA A 75 -2.82 2.13 -7.59
C ALA A 75 -3.18 1.37 -8.87
N ASN A 76 -2.27 1.30 -9.86
CA ASN A 76 -2.53 0.59 -11.10
C ASN A 76 -2.63 -0.94 -10.92
N ASP A 77 -1.79 -1.53 -10.07
CA ASP A 77 -1.80 -2.96 -9.82
C ASP A 77 -3.03 -3.37 -9.00
N SER A 78 -3.57 -2.45 -8.19
CA SER A 78 -4.76 -2.72 -7.37
C SER A 78 -6.06 -2.89 -8.13
N PHE A 79 -6.16 -2.45 -9.40
CA PHE A 79 -7.43 -2.45 -10.15
C PHE A 79 -8.15 -3.80 -10.16
N ALA A 80 -7.41 -4.92 -10.22
CA ALA A 80 -7.98 -6.27 -10.18
C ALA A 80 -8.73 -6.60 -8.87
N LEU A 81 -8.45 -5.87 -7.78
CA LEU A 81 -9.10 -6.00 -6.49
C LEU A 81 -10.25 -4.99 -6.28
N LEU A 82 -10.47 -4.06 -7.23
CA LEU A 82 -11.43 -2.96 -7.08
C LEU A 82 -12.75 -3.21 -7.82
N ASP A 83 -12.88 -4.28 -8.59
CA ASP A 83 -14.05 -4.54 -9.45
C ASP A 83 -15.36 -4.59 -8.68
N GLU A 84 -15.33 -5.12 -7.45
CA GLU A 84 -16.51 -5.17 -6.58
C GLU A 84 -16.51 -4.13 -5.45
N ALA A 85 -15.63 -3.13 -5.52
CA ALA A 85 -15.53 -2.09 -4.51
C ALA A 85 -16.78 -1.20 -4.50
N GLU A 86 -17.40 -1.03 -3.33
CA GLU A 86 -18.51 -0.10 -3.12
C GLU A 86 -18.04 1.35 -3.23
N SER A 87 -16.83 1.63 -2.72
CA SER A 87 -16.13 2.90 -2.93
C SER A 87 -14.65 2.78 -2.64
N VAL A 88 -13.84 3.55 -3.36
CA VAL A 88 -12.40 3.67 -3.15
C VAL A 88 -12.07 5.05 -2.58
N GLU A 89 -11.30 5.07 -1.51
CA GLU A 89 -10.75 6.27 -0.88
C GLU A 89 -9.33 6.50 -1.41
N VAL A 90 -9.08 7.58 -2.15
CA VAL A 90 -7.72 7.99 -2.54
C VAL A 90 -7.24 9.06 -1.56
N VAL A 91 -6.18 8.78 -0.82
CA VAL A 91 -5.83 9.56 0.38
C VAL A 91 -4.40 10.07 0.30
N THR A 92 -4.24 11.37 0.51
CA THR A 92 -2.94 12.01 0.75
C THR A 92 -2.87 12.50 2.20
N VAL A 93 -1.77 12.18 2.88
CA VAL A 93 -1.50 12.70 4.23
C VAL A 93 -0.79 14.04 4.12
N ASP A 94 -1.37 15.08 4.72
CA ASP A 94 -0.74 16.39 4.85
C ASP A 94 0.29 16.38 5.98
N LEU A 95 1.55 16.61 5.60
CA LEU A 95 2.71 16.72 6.49
C LEU A 95 3.21 18.17 6.62
N GLY A 96 2.35 19.16 6.34
CA GLY A 96 2.69 20.58 6.36
C GLY A 96 3.50 21.03 5.14
N LYS A 97 3.26 20.41 3.97
CA LYS A 97 3.95 20.70 2.70
C LYS A 97 2.97 21.29 1.68
N ASP A 98 3.48 21.92 0.62
CA ASP A 98 2.64 22.29 -0.52
C ASP A 98 2.14 21.04 -1.25
N LEU A 99 0.83 20.80 -1.20
CA LEU A 99 0.16 19.65 -1.79
C LEU A 99 -0.45 19.94 -3.17
N THR A 100 -0.35 21.16 -3.70
CA THR A 100 -1.05 21.60 -4.92
C THR A 100 -0.85 20.62 -6.09
N ARG A 101 0.38 20.09 -6.26
CA ARG A 101 0.69 19.10 -7.29
C ARG A 101 0.08 17.73 -7.00
N ILE A 102 0.13 17.29 -5.74
CA ILE A 102 -0.37 15.98 -5.32
C ILE A 102 -1.89 15.95 -5.43
N GLU A 103 -2.59 17.01 -5.02
CA GLU A 103 -4.05 17.14 -5.14
C GLU A 103 -4.52 17.10 -6.60
N LYS A 104 -3.87 17.85 -7.49
CA LYS A 104 -4.16 17.79 -8.94
C LYS A 104 -3.97 16.39 -9.49
N SER A 105 -2.92 15.69 -9.03
CA SER A 105 -2.62 14.31 -9.41
C SER A 105 -3.67 13.33 -8.89
N GLY A 106 -4.04 13.43 -7.61
CA GLY A 106 -5.06 12.59 -6.96
C GLY A 106 -6.44 12.75 -7.60
N ALA A 107 -6.86 13.98 -7.89
CA ALA A 107 -8.07 14.24 -8.66
C ALA A 107 -8.02 13.62 -10.07
N SER A 108 -6.83 13.56 -10.68
CA SER A 108 -6.63 12.91 -11.97
C SER A 108 -6.75 11.38 -11.89
N LEU A 109 -6.21 10.78 -10.82
CA LEU A 109 -6.37 9.35 -10.54
C LEU A 109 -7.83 8.99 -10.34
N VAL A 110 -8.57 9.74 -9.52
CA VAL A 110 -10.02 9.54 -9.33
C VAL A 110 -10.77 9.62 -10.66
N ARG A 111 -10.43 10.57 -11.55
CA ARG A 111 -11.04 10.61 -12.89
C ARG A 111 -10.74 9.36 -13.72
N VAL A 112 -9.54 8.77 -13.61
CA VAL A 112 -9.21 7.51 -14.29
C VAL A 112 -10.03 6.35 -13.73
N MET A 113 -10.12 6.23 -12.41
CA MET A 113 -10.90 5.19 -11.72
C MET A 113 -12.38 5.26 -12.09
N ASN A 114 -12.98 6.45 -12.05
CA ASN A 114 -14.37 6.66 -12.42
C ASN A 114 -14.64 6.28 -13.89
N ARG A 115 -13.70 6.55 -14.82
CA ARG A 115 -13.83 6.12 -16.23
C ARG A 115 -13.79 4.60 -16.41
N ARG A 116 -13.22 3.88 -15.44
CA ARG A 116 -13.20 2.41 -15.40
C ARG A 116 -14.37 1.82 -14.59
N GLY A 117 -15.33 2.63 -14.18
CA GLY A 117 -16.50 2.19 -13.41
C GLY A 117 -16.28 2.08 -11.90
N ILE A 118 -15.09 2.44 -11.40
CA ILE A 118 -14.76 2.38 -9.97
C ILE A 118 -15.14 3.70 -9.31
N LYS A 119 -16.02 3.66 -8.30
CA LYS A 119 -16.46 4.84 -7.55
C LYS A 119 -15.35 5.29 -6.59
N ALA A 120 -14.58 6.30 -6.98
CA ALA A 120 -13.47 6.81 -6.16
C ALA A 120 -13.71 8.25 -5.67
N ARG A 121 -13.17 8.58 -4.49
CA ARG A 121 -13.08 9.95 -3.95
C ARG A 121 -11.65 10.27 -3.56
N TYR A 122 -11.30 11.55 -3.59
CA TYR A 122 -9.97 12.02 -3.17
C TYR A 122 -10.09 12.83 -1.88
N HIS A 123 -9.22 12.53 -0.92
CA HIS A 123 -9.18 13.13 0.40
C HIS A 123 -7.76 13.55 0.75
N VAL A 124 -7.64 14.73 1.36
CA VAL A 124 -6.45 15.15 2.08
C VAL A 124 -6.76 15.05 3.56
N ILE A 125 -5.94 14.31 4.30
CA ILE A 125 -6.10 14.15 5.74
C ILE A 125 -4.93 14.79 6.48
N PRO A 126 -5.15 15.51 7.58
CA PRO A 126 -4.05 16.02 8.38
C PRO A 126 -3.31 14.88 9.06
N SER A 127 -1.98 14.95 9.15
CA SER A 127 -1.21 13.95 9.92
C SER A 127 -1.49 13.98 11.41
N GLY A 128 -1.96 15.11 11.95
CA GLY A 128 -2.22 15.27 13.39
C GLY A 128 -0.95 15.12 14.25
N GLY A 129 0.24 15.33 13.68
CA GLY A 129 1.51 15.10 14.36
C GLY A 129 1.98 13.64 14.35
N LEU A 130 1.23 12.73 13.73
CA LEU A 130 1.61 11.34 13.51
C LEU A 130 2.56 11.19 12.31
N SER A 131 3.17 10.01 12.20
CA SER A 131 3.78 9.58 10.94
C SER A 131 2.71 9.43 9.85
N ALA A 132 3.10 9.52 8.58
CA ALA A 132 2.17 9.28 7.48
C ALA A 132 1.53 7.88 7.54
N ALA A 133 2.30 6.88 7.97
CA ALA A 133 1.85 5.51 8.17
C ALA A 133 0.71 5.43 9.21
N ASN A 134 0.91 6.00 10.40
CA ASN A 134 -0.09 5.95 11.46
C ASN A 134 -1.32 6.80 11.13
N ALA A 135 -1.15 7.98 10.52
CA ALA A 135 -2.28 8.79 10.05
C ALA A 135 -3.12 8.04 9.02
N LEU A 136 -2.47 7.32 8.11
CA LEU A 136 -3.14 6.50 7.10
C LEU A 136 -3.92 5.33 7.73
N LEU A 137 -3.30 4.57 8.65
CA LEU A 137 -3.96 3.44 9.32
C LEU A 137 -5.09 3.89 10.25
N SER A 138 -4.93 5.03 10.93
CA SER A 138 -6.00 5.65 11.71
C SER A 138 -7.18 5.98 10.81
N HIS A 139 -6.93 6.66 9.69
CA HIS A 139 -7.99 7.01 8.75
C HIS A 139 -8.64 5.79 8.10
N ALA A 140 -7.85 4.76 7.76
CA ALA A 140 -8.36 3.48 7.28
C ALA A 140 -9.36 2.86 8.27
N SER A 141 -9.06 2.94 9.57
CA SER A 141 -9.98 2.49 10.61
C SER A 141 -11.24 3.36 10.68
N ASP A 142 -11.10 4.69 10.59
CA ASP A 142 -12.22 5.64 10.67
C ASP A 142 -13.23 5.47 9.53
N VAL A 143 -12.76 5.17 8.32
CA VAL A 143 -13.63 5.00 7.13
C VAL A 143 -14.10 3.56 6.92
N GLY A 144 -13.68 2.64 7.80
CA GLY A 144 -13.95 1.20 7.67
C GLY A 144 -13.35 0.62 6.39
N ALA A 145 -12.12 1.04 6.06
CA ALA A 145 -11.40 0.49 4.93
C ALA A 145 -11.09 -0.99 5.17
N ASP A 146 -11.11 -1.79 4.11
CA ASP A 146 -10.85 -3.23 4.12
C ASP A 146 -9.69 -3.62 3.18
N LEU A 147 -8.95 -2.63 2.70
CA LEU A 147 -7.69 -2.85 1.99
C LEU A 147 -6.94 -1.53 2.05
N VAL A 148 -5.65 -1.58 2.39
CA VAL A 148 -4.76 -0.44 2.16
C VAL A 148 -3.86 -0.77 0.98
N VAL A 149 -3.89 0.08 -0.03
CA VAL A 149 -2.99 0.03 -1.19
C VAL A 149 -2.00 1.18 -1.04
N MET A 150 -0.70 0.90 -1.14
CA MET A 150 0.31 1.95 -1.04
C MET A 150 1.51 1.67 -1.94
N GLY A 151 2.15 2.75 -2.39
CA GLY A 151 3.49 2.63 -2.95
C GLY A 151 4.46 2.14 -1.87
N GLY A 152 5.29 1.16 -2.20
CA GLY A 152 6.45 0.83 -1.41
C GLY A 152 7.49 1.94 -1.53
N TYR A 153 8.18 2.25 -0.43
CA TYR A 153 9.42 3.03 -0.40
C TYR A 153 9.44 4.28 -1.31
N SER A 154 8.84 5.37 -0.84
CA SER A 154 8.95 6.69 -1.50
C SER A 154 9.44 7.73 -0.50
N HIS A 155 10.76 7.94 -0.50
CA HIS A 155 11.54 9.14 -0.13
C HIS A 155 12.96 8.72 0.27
N SER A 156 13.94 9.11 -0.56
CA SER A 156 15.37 9.20 -0.23
C SER A 156 15.94 8.06 0.62
N ARG A 157 16.22 6.92 -0.02
CA ARG A 157 17.49 6.20 0.09
C ARG A 157 17.53 5.13 -1.00
N MET A 158 18.24 5.48 -2.07
CA MET A 158 18.79 4.56 -3.04
C MET A 158 19.42 3.38 -2.29
N ARG A 159 18.84 2.17 -2.43
CA ARG A 159 19.41 0.84 -2.12
C ARG A 159 20.05 0.55 -0.75
N GLU A 160 20.22 1.52 0.16
CA GLU A 160 21.08 1.36 1.34
C GLU A 160 20.35 1.19 2.67
N ILE A 161 19.00 1.25 2.73
CA ILE A 161 18.25 0.97 3.96
C ILE A 161 17.04 0.07 3.69
N ILE A 162 17.21 -1.20 4.07
CA ILE A 162 16.29 -2.07 4.80
C ILE A 162 14.91 -1.43 5.02
N LEU A 163 13.81 -2.04 4.54
CA LEU A 163 12.41 -1.75 4.93
C LEU A 163 12.19 -0.35 5.53
N GLY A 164 11.91 0.64 4.69
CA GLY A 164 11.75 2.03 5.11
C GLY A 164 10.79 2.17 6.30
N GLY A 165 11.07 3.09 7.22
CA GLY A 165 10.39 3.15 8.52
C GLY A 165 8.85 3.14 8.44
N ALA A 166 8.27 3.81 7.45
CA ALA A 166 6.82 3.82 7.23
C ALA A 166 6.24 2.45 6.82
N THR A 167 6.90 1.72 5.93
CA THR A 167 6.46 0.36 5.53
C THR A 167 6.55 -0.60 6.70
N ARG A 168 7.64 -0.54 7.47
CA ARG A 168 7.83 -1.38 8.65
C ARG A 168 6.78 -1.06 9.72
N GLU A 169 6.49 0.21 9.93
CA GLU A 169 5.45 0.66 10.86
C GLU A 169 4.07 0.14 10.43
N ILE A 170 3.70 0.29 9.16
CA ILE A 170 2.43 -0.23 8.64
C ILE A 170 2.33 -1.74 8.82
N LEU A 171 3.34 -2.50 8.40
CA LEU A 171 3.31 -3.96 8.53
C LEU A 171 3.35 -4.46 9.98
N ALA A 172 3.79 -3.63 10.93
CA ALA A 172 3.78 -3.96 12.34
C ALA A 172 2.41 -3.72 12.99
N THR A 173 1.65 -2.72 12.53
CA THR A 173 0.41 -2.25 13.18
C THR A 173 -0.85 -2.41 12.34
N MET A 174 -0.74 -2.92 11.11
CA MET A 174 -1.88 -3.13 10.22
C MET A 174 -2.93 -4.08 10.82
N THR A 175 -4.19 -3.74 10.60
CA THR A 175 -5.37 -4.50 11.01
C THR A 175 -6.24 -4.94 9.82
N VAL A 176 -5.83 -4.53 8.61
CA VAL A 176 -6.43 -4.88 7.32
C VAL A 176 -5.32 -5.28 6.34
N PRO A 177 -5.62 -6.04 5.28
CA PRO A 177 -4.63 -6.39 4.26
C PRO A 177 -3.98 -5.14 3.66
N VAL A 178 -2.67 -5.24 3.42
CA VAL A 178 -1.86 -4.15 2.83
C VAL A 178 -1.26 -4.62 1.51
N MET A 179 -1.66 -4.01 0.42
CA MET A 179 -1.06 -4.19 -0.91
C MET A 179 0.01 -3.13 -1.16
N MET A 180 1.19 -3.59 -1.58
CA MET A 180 2.35 -2.76 -1.87
C MET A 180 2.88 -3.04 -3.27
N ALA A 181 3.36 -2.01 -3.96
CA ALA A 181 4.11 -2.15 -5.21
C ALA A 181 5.22 -1.10 -5.30
N HIS A 182 6.27 -1.38 -6.08
CA HIS A 182 7.43 -0.49 -6.28
C HIS A 182 7.67 -0.22 -7.76
#